data_AF-A0A9D4V1P3-F1
#
_entry.id   AF-A0A9D4V1P3-F1
#
_cell.length_a   1.000
_cell.length_b   1.000
_cell.length_c   1.000
_cell.angle_alpha   90.00
_cell.angle_beta   90.00
_cell.angle_gamma   90.00
#
_symmetry.space_group_name_H-M   'P 1'
#
loop_
_entity.id
_entity.type
_entity.pdbx_description
1 polymer ?
#
loop_
_entity_poly.entity_id
_entity_poly.type
_entity_poly.pdbx_seq_one_letter_code
_entity_poly.pdbx_strand_id
1 'polypeptide(L)'
;GPRETLKFSTRELARLLSEQKIEEAFNKSLSLADVGIVSWLCNQVDLETLLTSTPLPLSQGVLLALVQQLGCDLGNDTSKKLTWIKDAALALNPHDPGLPPHVMRHFLEKLYNNLHALLTTSLSADLILSTRLVIHVVNSLLTACK
;
A
#
# COMPACT_ATOMS: atom_id res chain seq x y z
N GLY A 1 -13.24 -3.78 24.67
CA GLY A 1 -13.14 -4.96 23.77
C GLY A 1 -12.57 -4.59 22.40
N PRO A 2 -12.29 -5.54 21.50
CA PRO A 2 -11.57 -5.29 20.23
C PRO A 2 -12.23 -4.23 19.32
N ARG A 3 -13.57 -4.10 19.40
CA ARG A 3 -14.34 -3.08 18.66
C ARG A 3 -14.16 -1.64 19.18
N GLU A 4 -13.75 -1.46 20.45
CA GLU A 4 -13.49 -0.13 21.03
C GLU A 4 -12.08 0.36 20.69
N THR A 5 -11.10 -0.55 20.67
CA THR A 5 -9.73 -0.26 20.23
C THR A 5 -9.70 0.22 18.78
N LEU A 6 -10.47 -0.43 17.89
CA LEU A 6 -10.60 -0.02 16.48
C LEU A 6 -11.18 1.41 16.34
N LYS A 7 -12.20 1.76 17.13
CA LYS A 7 -12.81 3.11 17.12
C LYS A 7 -11.87 4.18 17.66
N PHE A 8 -11.01 3.84 18.62
CA PHE A 8 -10.01 4.76 19.15
C PHE A 8 -8.93 5.05 18.10
N SER A 9 -8.42 4.00 17.45
CA SER A 9 -7.39 4.13 16.42
C SER A 9 -7.87 4.99 15.23
N THR A 10 -9.09 4.78 14.72
CA THR A 10 -9.59 5.56 13.57
C THR A 10 -9.85 7.03 13.93
N ARG A 11 -10.26 7.34 15.16
CA ARG A 11 -10.42 8.74 15.62
C ARG A 11 -9.09 9.48 15.65
N GLU A 12 -8.04 8.82 16.16
CA GLU A 12 -6.72 9.42 16.23
C GLU A 12 -6.11 9.62 14.83
N LEU A 13 -6.29 8.63 13.95
CA LEU A 13 -5.90 8.75 12.53
C LEU A 13 -6.64 9.90 11.82
N ALA A 14 -7.94 10.05 12.05
CA ALA A 14 -8.72 11.16 11.51
C ALA A 14 -8.19 12.52 12.01
N ARG A 15 -7.80 12.60 13.29
CA ARG A 15 -7.16 13.81 13.84
C ARG A 15 -5.85 14.12 13.13
N LEU A 16 -4.98 13.13 12.94
CA LEU A 16 -3.71 13.32 12.22
C LEU A 16 -3.93 13.80 10.78
N LEU A 17 -4.91 13.24 10.06
CA LEU A 17 -5.28 13.72 8.72
C LEU A 17 -5.77 15.16 8.73
N SER A 18 -6.58 15.55 9.72
CA SER A 18 -7.07 16.94 9.84
C SER A 18 -5.96 17.96 10.15
N GLU A 19 -4.89 17.50 10.82
CA GLU A 19 -3.67 18.29 11.09
C GLU A 19 -2.68 18.27 9.92
N GLN A 20 -3.05 17.69 8.77
CA GLN A 20 -2.18 17.44 7.61
C GLN A 20 -0.92 16.61 7.92
N LYS A 21 -0.94 15.84 9.01
CA LYS A 21 0.13 14.92 9.41
C LYS A 21 -0.02 13.57 8.71
N ILE A 22 0.08 13.61 7.38
CA ILE A 22 -0.22 12.46 6.53
C ILE A 22 0.73 11.29 6.81
N GLU A 23 2.04 11.55 6.83
CA GLU A 23 3.04 10.51 7.11
C GLU A 23 2.84 9.85 8.49
N GLU A 24 2.52 10.64 9.52
CA GLU A 24 2.26 10.12 10.86
C GLU A 24 1.02 9.22 10.88
N ALA A 25 -0.04 9.60 10.15
CA ALA A 25 -1.25 8.79 10.03
C ALA A 25 -0.95 7.44 9.35
N PHE A 26 -0.16 7.43 8.27
CA PHE A 26 0.23 6.19 7.61
C PHE A 26 1.14 5.34 8.51
N ASN A 27 2.19 5.91 9.12
CA ASN A 27 3.04 5.18 10.06
C ASN A 27 2.23 4.54 11.20
N LYS A 28 1.29 5.30 11.78
CA LYS A 28 0.43 4.78 12.86
C LYS A 28 -0.45 3.65 12.35
N SER A 29 -1.12 3.79 11.22
CA SER A 29 -1.98 2.73 10.69
C SER A 29 -1.21 1.45 10.32
N LEU A 30 -0.01 1.60 9.74
CA LEU A 30 0.88 0.48 9.40
C LEU A 30 1.44 -0.21 10.65
N SER A 31 1.71 0.54 11.73
CA SER A 31 2.20 -0.01 13.00
C SER A 31 1.20 -0.96 13.69
N LEU A 32 -0.09 -0.82 13.36
CA LEU A 32 -1.15 -1.68 13.88
C LEU A 32 -1.23 -3.03 13.16
N ALA A 33 -0.52 -3.21 12.05
CA ALA A 33 -0.52 -4.42 11.23
C ALA A 33 -1.93 -4.93 10.83
N ASP A 34 -2.91 -4.04 10.79
CA ASP A 34 -4.30 -4.34 10.48
C ASP A 34 -4.66 -3.78 9.10
N VAL A 35 -4.84 -4.68 8.12
CA VAL A 35 -5.19 -4.31 6.74
C VAL A 35 -6.53 -3.57 6.65
N GLY A 36 -7.46 -3.81 7.58
CA GLY A 36 -8.74 -3.13 7.66
C GLY A 36 -8.56 -1.66 8.05
N ILE A 37 -7.67 -1.37 9.01
CA ILE A 37 -7.36 0.02 9.41
C ILE A 37 -6.62 0.75 8.30
N VAL A 38 -5.66 0.10 7.64
CA VAL A 38 -4.94 0.70 6.50
C VAL A 38 -5.89 0.96 5.33
N SER A 39 -6.76 0.01 5.01
CA SER A 39 -7.78 0.18 3.97
C SER A 39 -8.77 1.31 4.32
N TRP A 40 -9.15 1.44 5.60
CA TRP A 40 -9.96 2.56 6.08
C TRP A 40 -9.24 3.89 5.88
N LEU A 41 -7.94 3.99 6.19
CA LEU A 41 -7.17 5.22 6.00
C LEU A 41 -7.08 5.57 4.50
N CYS A 42 -6.82 4.59 3.63
CA CYS A 42 -6.87 4.73 2.17
C CYS A 42 -8.27 5.14 1.64
N ASN A 43 -9.33 4.99 2.42
CA ASN A 43 -10.66 5.52 2.09
C ASN A 43 -10.84 6.98 2.50
N GLN A 44 -10.03 7.50 3.43
CA GLN A 44 -10.09 8.90 3.88
C GLN A 44 -9.17 9.82 3.08
N VAL A 45 -8.17 9.26 2.39
CA VAL A 45 -7.13 10.01 1.67
C VAL A 45 -7.39 9.94 0.17
N ASP A 46 -7.29 11.08 -0.50
CA ASP A 46 -7.29 11.15 -1.95
C ASP A 46 -5.91 10.75 -2.50
N LEU A 47 -5.85 9.64 -3.21
CA LEU A 47 -4.60 9.04 -3.69
C LEU A 47 -3.88 9.92 -4.72
N GLU A 48 -4.64 10.55 -5.62
CA GLU A 48 -4.09 11.40 -6.67
C GLU A 48 -3.42 12.64 -6.07
N THR A 49 -4.12 13.35 -5.18
CA THR A 49 -3.60 14.51 -4.46
C THR A 49 -2.37 14.13 -3.62
N LEU A 50 -2.40 12.97 -2.97
CA LEU A 50 -1.29 12.48 -2.16
C LEU A 50 -0.02 12.27 -3.00
N LEU A 51 -0.13 11.58 -4.13
CA LEU A 51 1.03 11.20 -4.95
C LEU A 51 1.54 12.32 -5.87
N THR A 52 0.71 13.31 -6.18
CA THR A 52 1.09 14.50 -6.96
C THR A 52 1.64 15.65 -6.12
N SER A 53 1.48 15.58 -4.79
CA SER A 53 2.02 16.56 -3.85
C SER A 53 3.55 16.61 -3.93
N THR A 54 4.12 17.81 -3.94
CA THR A 54 5.58 18.04 -3.97
C THR A 54 6.00 18.96 -2.82
N PRO A 55 6.84 18.50 -1.88
CA PRO A 55 7.45 17.16 -1.82
C PRO A 55 6.42 16.06 -1.52
N LEU A 56 6.72 14.83 -1.94
CA LEU A 56 5.87 13.67 -1.65
C LEU A 56 5.73 13.52 -0.13
N PRO A 57 4.50 13.51 0.42
CA PRO A 57 4.28 13.52 1.86
C PRO A 57 4.49 12.16 2.53
N LEU A 58 4.93 11.13 1.78
CA LEU A 58 5.24 9.80 2.30
C LEU A 58 6.68 9.42 1.98
N SER A 59 7.43 8.94 2.97
CA SER A 59 8.73 8.33 2.74
C SER A 59 8.65 7.00 2.00
N GLN A 60 9.77 6.59 1.41
CA GLN A 60 9.91 5.34 0.65
C GLN A 60 9.61 4.10 1.49
N GLY A 61 10.01 4.12 2.77
CA GLY A 61 9.68 3.05 3.72
C GLY A 61 8.18 2.94 3.99
N VAL A 62 7.49 4.07 4.13
CA VAL A 62 6.03 4.10 4.35
C VAL A 62 5.27 3.62 3.12
N LEU A 63 5.69 4.06 1.91
CA LEU A 63 5.12 3.55 0.66
C LEU A 63 5.30 2.04 0.53
N LEU A 64 6.50 1.52 0.80
CA LEU A 64 6.78 0.09 0.69
C LEU A 64 5.93 -0.73 1.67
N ALA A 65 5.86 -0.28 2.92
CA ALA A 65 5.04 -0.93 3.94
C ALA A 65 3.55 -0.88 3.59
N LEU A 66 3.06 0.23 3.02
CA LEU A 66 1.70 0.36 2.53
C LEU A 66 1.38 -0.64 1.42
N VAL A 67 2.24 -0.69 0.39
CA VAL A 67 2.16 -1.63 -0.73
C VAL A 67 2.14 -3.08 -0.22
N GLN A 68 3.00 -3.42 0.72
CA GLN A 68 3.08 -4.74 1.32
C GLN A 68 1.83 -5.11 2.13
N GLN A 69 1.36 -4.18 2.98
CA GLN A 69 0.23 -4.44 3.88
C GLN A 69 -1.07 -4.62 3.08
N LEU A 70 -1.32 -3.78 2.07
CA LEU A 70 -2.47 -3.92 1.17
C LEU A 70 -2.40 -5.21 0.34
N GLY A 71 -1.19 -5.62 -0.05
CA GLY A 71 -0.97 -6.86 -0.79
C GLY A 71 -1.04 -8.13 0.04
N CYS A 72 -1.05 -8.05 1.37
CA CYS A 72 -1.08 -9.23 2.25
C CYS A 72 -2.46 -9.90 2.27
N ASP A 73 -3.53 -9.14 2.06
CA ASP A 73 -4.90 -9.63 1.97
C ASP A 73 -5.65 -8.89 0.85
N LEU A 74 -5.83 -9.57 -0.28
CA LEU A 74 -6.53 -9.05 -1.45
C LEU A 74 -7.97 -9.60 -1.56
N GLY A 75 -8.49 -10.27 -0.53
CA GLY A 75 -9.79 -10.96 -0.57
C GLY A 75 -11.02 -10.04 -0.53
N ASN A 76 -10.86 -8.79 -0.10
CA ASN A 76 -11.91 -7.77 -0.13
C ASN A 76 -11.36 -6.41 -0.59
N ASP A 77 -12.24 -5.57 -1.15
CA ASP A 77 -11.89 -4.25 -1.72
C ASP A 77 -10.77 -4.34 -2.78
N THR A 78 -10.69 -5.47 -3.49
CA THR A 78 -9.58 -5.85 -4.37
C THR A 78 -9.26 -4.77 -5.40
N SER A 79 -10.27 -4.22 -6.08
CA SER A 79 -10.07 -3.14 -7.07
C SER A 79 -9.34 -1.94 -6.46
N LYS A 80 -9.81 -1.46 -5.30
CA LYS A 80 -9.20 -0.31 -4.64
C LYS A 80 -7.79 -0.61 -4.14
N LYS A 81 -7.56 -1.78 -3.56
CA LYS A 81 -6.23 -2.22 -3.13
C LYS A 81 -5.27 -2.29 -4.31
N LEU A 82 -5.68 -2.84 -5.44
CA LEU A 82 -4.85 -2.91 -6.65
C LEU A 82 -4.47 -1.52 -7.16
N THR A 83 -5.42 -0.57 -7.17
CA THR A 83 -5.13 0.83 -7.55
C THR A 83 -4.09 1.46 -6.62
N TRP A 84 -4.31 1.36 -5.30
CA TRP A 84 -3.37 1.89 -4.30
C TRP A 84 -1.98 1.24 -4.40
N ILE A 85 -1.92 -0.09 -4.52
CA ILE A 85 -0.66 -0.83 -4.67
C ILE A 85 0.07 -0.36 -5.93
N LYS A 86 -0.63 -0.25 -7.07
CA LYS A 86 -0.04 0.14 -8.35
C LYS A 86 0.52 1.56 -8.28
N ASP A 87 -0.28 2.54 -7.85
CA ASP A 87 0.17 3.94 -7.85
C ASP A 87 1.24 4.21 -6.78
N ALA A 88 1.11 3.61 -5.58
CA ALA A 88 2.15 3.71 -4.55
C ALA A 88 3.45 3.00 -4.96
N ALA A 89 3.37 1.87 -5.67
CA ALA A 89 4.54 1.20 -6.22
C ALA A 89 5.23 2.04 -7.30
N LEU A 90 4.47 2.74 -8.16
CA LEU A 90 5.05 3.66 -9.14
C LEU A 90 5.77 4.86 -8.49
N ALA A 91 5.41 5.22 -7.26
CA ALA A 91 6.09 6.25 -6.47
C ALA A 91 7.34 5.74 -5.71
N LEU A 92 7.62 4.43 -5.75
CA LEU A 92 8.83 3.87 -5.14
C LEU A 92 10.06 4.15 -5.99
N ASN A 93 11.13 4.59 -5.32
CA ASN A 93 12.45 4.77 -5.88
C ASN A 93 13.34 3.57 -5.51
N PRO A 94 13.64 2.65 -6.44
CA PRO A 94 14.48 1.47 -6.17
C PRO A 94 15.94 1.80 -5.85
N HIS A 95 16.36 3.06 -6.05
CA HIS A 95 17.69 3.56 -5.73
C HIS A 95 17.70 4.49 -4.50
N ASP A 96 16.64 4.47 -3.69
CA ASP A 96 16.58 5.27 -2.47
C ASP A 96 17.66 4.82 -1.46
N PRO A 97 18.51 5.73 -0.96
CA PRO A 97 19.59 5.38 -0.04
C PRO A 97 19.07 4.93 1.34
N GLY A 98 17.84 5.29 1.72
CA GLY A 98 17.21 4.91 2.97
C GLY A 98 16.55 3.53 2.95
N LEU A 99 16.43 2.90 1.78
CA LEU A 99 15.74 1.63 1.60
C LEU A 99 16.68 0.58 0.97
N PRO A 100 17.27 -0.33 1.77
CA PRO A 100 18.21 -1.30 1.24
C PRO A 100 17.59 -2.17 0.13
N PRO A 101 18.27 -2.40 -1.01
CA PRO A 101 17.69 -3.13 -2.15
C PRO A 101 17.18 -4.53 -1.80
N HIS A 102 17.85 -5.21 -0.87
CA HIS A 102 17.45 -6.54 -0.40
C HIS A 102 16.12 -6.53 0.37
N VAL A 103 15.87 -5.48 1.16
CA VAL A 103 14.62 -5.31 1.91
C VAL A 103 13.47 -5.05 0.94
N MET A 104 13.65 -4.12 0.01
CA MET A 104 12.66 -3.81 -1.02
C MET A 104 12.30 -5.04 -1.84
N ARG A 105 13.32 -5.76 -2.33
CA ARG A 105 13.14 -6.98 -3.11
C ARG A 105 12.32 -8.03 -2.35
N HIS A 106 12.66 -8.31 -1.09
CA HIS A 106 11.94 -9.30 -0.29
C HIS A 106 10.44 -9.01 -0.20
N PHE A 107 10.07 -7.75 0.03
CA PHE A 107 8.67 -7.36 0.13
C PHE A 107 7.94 -7.39 -1.23
N LEU A 108 8.61 -6.98 -2.30
CA LEU A 108 8.07 -7.04 -3.66
C LEU A 108 7.88 -8.48 -4.15
N GLU A 109 8.78 -9.40 -3.82
CA GLU A 109 8.63 -10.84 -4.12
C GLU A 109 7.40 -11.43 -3.42
N LYS A 110 7.19 -11.06 -2.15
CA LYS A 110 6.00 -11.51 -1.40
C LYS A 110 4.72 -10.97 -2.03
N LEU A 111 4.69 -9.68 -2.40
CA LEU A 111 3.56 -9.08 -3.11
C LEU A 111 3.30 -9.77 -4.46
N TYR A 112 4.36 -10.03 -5.23
CA TYR A 112 4.28 -10.73 -6.51
C TYR A 112 3.59 -12.09 -6.36
N ASN A 113 4.00 -12.89 -5.37
CA ASN A 113 3.39 -14.19 -5.10
C ASN A 113 1.91 -14.06 -4.71
N ASN A 114 1.55 -13.07 -3.90
CA ASN A 114 0.16 -12.82 -3.51
C ASN A 114 -0.72 -12.41 -4.70
N LEU A 115 -0.20 -11.60 -5.62
CA LEU A 115 -0.92 -11.20 -6.83
C LEU A 115 -1.14 -12.40 -7.79
N HIS A 116 -0.15 -13.29 -7.91
CA HIS A 116 -0.32 -14.53 -8.66
C HIS A 116 -1.33 -15.48 -8.02
N ALA A 117 -1.29 -15.62 -6.70
CA ALA A 117 -2.29 -16.40 -5.97
C ALA A 117 -3.70 -15.83 -6.19
N LEU A 118 -3.87 -14.50 -6.19
CA LEU A 118 -5.14 -13.85 -6.50
C LEU A 118 -5.67 -14.23 -7.89
N LEU A 119 -4.80 -14.33 -8.91
CA LEU A 119 -5.20 -14.75 -10.27
C LEU A 119 -5.68 -16.20 -10.36
N THR A 120 -5.36 -17.05 -9.38
CA THR A 120 -5.89 -18.42 -9.31
C THR A 120 -7.31 -18.49 -8.75
N THR A 121 -7.81 -17.38 -8.21
CA THR A 121 -9.17 -17.27 -7.68
C THR A 121 -10.16 -16.83 -8.77
N SER A 122 -11.46 -16.96 -8.50
CA SER A 122 -12.50 -16.51 -9.42
C SER A 122 -12.63 -14.99 -9.39
N LEU A 123 -12.03 -14.31 -10.37
CA LEU A 123 -12.08 -12.85 -10.55
C LEU A 123 -12.89 -12.45 -11.79
N SER A 124 -13.39 -11.22 -11.80
CA SER A 124 -13.92 -10.60 -13.01
C SER A 124 -12.79 -10.28 -14.01
N ALA A 125 -13.13 -10.17 -15.30
CA ALA A 125 -12.15 -9.85 -16.34
C ALA A 125 -11.38 -8.54 -16.07
N ASP A 126 -12.08 -7.51 -15.56
CA ASP A 126 -11.47 -6.23 -15.19
C ASP A 126 -10.43 -6.37 -14.06
N LEU A 127 -10.74 -7.14 -13.02
CA LEU A 127 -9.82 -7.39 -11.93
C LEU A 127 -8.61 -8.23 -12.37
N ILE A 128 -8.79 -9.15 -13.31
CA ILE A 128 -7.68 -9.91 -13.91
C ILE A 128 -6.72 -8.95 -14.63
N LEU A 129 -7.24 -8.04 -15.46
CA LEU A 129 -6.42 -7.06 -16.17
C LEU A 129 -5.70 -6.11 -15.19
N SER A 130 -6.41 -5.61 -14.20
CA SER A 130 -5.85 -4.75 -13.15
C SER A 130 -4.74 -5.48 -12.37
N THR A 131 -4.96 -6.72 -11.97
CA THR A 131 -3.97 -7.54 -11.25
C THR A 131 -2.73 -7.78 -12.10
N ARG A 132 -2.89 -8.11 -13.39
CA ARG A 132 -1.76 -8.27 -14.31
C ARG A 132 -0.96 -6.98 -14.48
N LEU A 133 -1.62 -5.83 -14.56
CA LEU A 133 -0.95 -4.54 -14.60
C LEU A 133 -0.10 -4.31 -13.35
N VAL A 134 -0.64 -4.59 -12.16
CA VAL A 134 0.10 -4.47 -10.90
C VAL A 134 1.31 -5.42 -10.89
N ILE A 135 1.14 -6.68 -11.34
CA ILE A 135 2.26 -7.63 -11.47
C ILE A 135 3.37 -7.07 -12.37
N HIS A 136 3.04 -6.44 -13.49
CA HIS A 136 4.03 -5.82 -14.37
C HIS A 136 4.79 -4.68 -13.69
N VAL A 137 4.11 -3.82 -12.93
CA VAL A 137 4.74 -2.74 -12.15
C VAL A 137 5.70 -3.32 -11.10
N VAL A 138 5.25 -4.32 -10.32
CA VAL A 138 6.06 -4.98 -9.29
C VAL A 138 7.29 -5.66 -9.91
N ASN A 139 7.13 -6.35 -11.05
CA ASN A 139 8.25 -6.96 -11.77
C ASN A 139 9.27 -5.94 -12.26
N SER A 140 8.81 -4.78 -12.74
CA SER A 140 9.69 -3.69 -13.17
C SER A 140 10.56 -3.21 -11.99
N LEU A 141 9.94 -2.99 -10.82
CA LEU A 141 10.65 -2.62 -9.60
C LEU A 141 11.62 -3.71 -9.14
N LEU A 142 11.21 -4.99 -9.15
CA LEU A 142 12.09 -6.11 -8.81
C LEU A 142 13.34 -6.18 -9.70
N THR A 143 13.20 -5.81 -10.96
CA THR A 143 14.32 -5.77 -11.92
C THR A 143 15.25 -4.57 -11.68
N ALA A 144 14.69 -3.46 -11.18
CA ALA A 144 15.41 -2.24 -10.88
C ALA A 144 16.15 -2.30 -9.53
N CYS A 145 15.57 -2.96 -8.52
CA CYS A 145 16.28 -3.36 -7.31
C CYS A 145 17.32 -4.40 -7.71
N LYS A 146 18.58 -4.02 -7.90
CA LYS A 146 19.70 -4.94 -8.12
C LYS A 146 20.50 -5.08 -6.83
#